data_AF-A0A2G2Z6L7-F1
#
_entry.id   AF-A0A2G2Z6L7-F1
#
_cell.length_a   1.000
_cell.length_b   1.000
_cell.length_c   1.000
_cell.angle_alpha   90.00
_cell.angle_beta   90.00
_cell.angle_gamma   90.00
#
_symmetry.space_group_name_H-M   'P 1'
#
loop_
_entity.id
_entity.type
_entity.pdbx_description
1 polymer ?
#
loop_
_entity_poly.entity_id
_entity_poly.type
_entity_poly.pdbx_seq_one_letter_code
_entity_poly.pdbx_strand_id
1 'polypeptide(L)'
;MENEGERENNFVVSFSALRKDVVNVLDFMERLKNEKGQNAVGMADEIEELKSMLAFICTYGQLSHCDLEEFDDEMGDDSRKEVENLLQQILDDVDNNVRCKYNMDHVLPSLMDNIDECTTSCHHSTSSAMMTDEQLNFLLLNLHFLFMYLAEQVFPLVTQYEILQKVCGNIRDFHGLSLNGYVERKIVEYVLPQLQHMAEKIGIFLWDDLTKKTLKSSSYLIYP
;
A
#
# COMPACT_ATOMS: atom_id res chain seq x y z
N MET A 1 -24.16 4.35 17.02
CA MET A 1 -24.28 4.48 15.56
C MET A 1 -23.47 5.71 15.21
N GLU A 2 -22.25 5.54 14.72
CA GLU A 2 -21.42 6.68 14.29
C GLU A 2 -22.05 7.34 13.07
N ASN A 3 -21.99 8.66 13.01
CA ASN A 3 -22.41 9.41 11.82
C ASN A 3 -21.29 9.42 10.76
N GLU A 4 -21.62 9.76 9.51
CA GLU A 4 -20.65 9.74 8.39
C GLU A 4 -19.41 10.61 8.65
N GLY A 5 -19.58 11.76 9.31
CA GLY A 5 -18.47 12.66 9.65
C GLY A 5 -17.55 12.11 10.73
N GLU A 6 -18.06 11.32 11.68
CA GLU A 6 -17.22 10.61 12.67
C GLU A 6 -16.41 9.50 12.00
N ARG A 7 -17.00 8.76 11.05
CA ARG A 7 -16.30 7.70 10.31
C ARG A 7 -15.18 8.22 9.42
N GLU A 8 -15.42 9.31 8.69
CA GLU A 8 -14.39 9.96 7.86
C GLU A 8 -13.21 10.44 8.70
N ASN A 9 -13.48 11.04 9.87
CA ASN A 9 -12.41 11.44 10.80
C ASN A 9 -11.65 10.24 11.37
N ASN A 10 -12.33 9.14 11.71
CA ASN A 10 -11.69 7.91 12.18
C ASN A 10 -10.76 7.34 11.11
N PHE A 11 -11.23 7.20 9.86
CA PHE A 11 -10.40 6.73 8.75
C PHE A 11 -9.17 7.63 8.52
N VAL A 12 -9.33 8.96 8.50
CA VAL A 12 -8.19 9.89 8.33
C VAL A 12 -7.16 9.74 9.44
N VAL A 13 -7.61 9.56 10.69
CA VAL A 13 -6.73 9.37 11.85
C VAL A 13 -5.98 8.04 11.74
N SER A 14 -6.69 6.94 11.50
CA SER A 14 -6.10 5.60 11.40
C SER A 14 -5.17 5.49 10.20
N PHE A 15 -5.53 6.05 9.04
CA PHE A 15 -4.67 6.07 7.87
C PHE A 15 -3.41 6.92 8.11
N SER A 16 -3.51 8.05 8.81
CA SER A 16 -2.34 8.85 9.18
C SER A 16 -1.42 8.08 10.14
N ALA A 17 -1.97 7.31 11.08
CA ALA A 17 -1.21 6.47 12.00
C ALA A 17 -0.51 5.32 11.24
N LEU A 18 -1.24 4.65 10.34
CA LEU A 18 -0.72 3.62 9.45
C LEU A 18 0.48 4.11 8.64
N ARG A 19 0.36 5.28 7.97
CA ARG A 19 1.48 5.85 7.20
C ARG A 19 2.73 6.06 8.05
N LYS A 20 2.55 6.53 9.29
CA LYS A 20 3.67 6.78 10.21
C LYS A 20 4.35 5.47 10.58
N ASP A 21 3.59 4.43 10.88
CA ASP A 21 4.16 3.13 11.22
C ASP A 21 4.85 2.47 10.04
N VAL A 22 4.26 2.55 8.84
CA VAL A 22 4.91 2.11 7.60
C VAL A 22 6.26 2.81 7.42
N VAL A 23 6.32 4.13 7.57
CA VAL A 23 7.60 4.87 7.47
C VAL A 23 8.61 4.38 8.51
N ASN A 24 8.20 4.13 9.75
CA ASN A 24 9.09 3.64 10.79
C ASN A 24 9.63 2.23 10.46
N VAL A 25 8.76 1.33 9.98
CA VAL A 25 9.16 -0.02 9.57
C VAL A 25 10.11 0.04 8.37
N LEU A 26 9.82 0.85 7.35
CA LEU A 26 10.68 0.98 6.18
C LEU A 26 12.06 1.57 6.52
N ASP A 27 12.12 2.58 7.40
CA ASP A 27 13.39 3.13 7.91
C ASP A 27 14.18 2.07 8.69
N PHE A 28 13.50 1.27 9.52
CA PHE A 28 14.12 0.14 10.21
C PHE A 28 14.70 -0.88 9.23
N MET A 29 13.95 -1.30 8.21
CA MET A 29 14.41 -2.26 7.21
C MET A 29 15.64 -1.75 6.44
N GLU A 30 15.65 -0.47 6.08
CA GLU A 30 16.80 0.13 5.38
C GLU A 30 18.05 0.20 6.28
N ARG A 31 17.87 0.46 7.57
CA ARG A 31 18.97 0.43 8.54
C ARG A 31 19.43 -0.99 8.83
N LEU A 32 18.52 -1.96 8.84
CA LEU A 32 18.82 -3.37 9.07
C LEU A 32 19.77 -3.91 8.00
N LYS A 33 19.59 -3.53 6.73
CA LYS A 33 20.52 -3.86 5.62
C LYS A 33 21.97 -3.44 5.89
N ASN A 34 22.16 -2.44 6.74
CA ASN A 34 23.47 -1.85 7.05
C ASN A 34 23.96 -2.21 8.48
N GLU A 35 23.18 -2.94 9.27
CA GLU A 35 23.50 -3.27 10.65
C GLU A 35 24.52 -4.42 10.72
N LYS A 36 25.61 -4.21 11.47
CA LYS A 36 26.72 -5.18 11.51
C LYS A 36 26.29 -6.47 12.21
N GLY A 37 26.61 -7.60 11.58
CA GLY A 37 26.34 -8.92 12.13
C GLY A 37 24.94 -9.45 11.84
N GLN A 38 24.13 -8.72 11.07
CA GLN A 38 22.82 -9.19 10.59
C GLN A 38 22.96 -9.82 9.20
N ASN A 39 22.11 -10.80 8.89
CA ASN A 39 22.09 -11.48 7.58
C ASN A 39 21.39 -10.62 6.51
N ALA A 40 21.91 -9.42 6.25
CA ALA A 40 21.30 -8.46 5.33
C ALA A 40 21.08 -9.01 3.91
N VAL A 41 21.95 -9.91 3.44
CA VAL A 41 21.84 -10.53 2.11
C VAL A 41 20.74 -11.59 2.09
N GLY A 42 20.60 -12.38 3.15
CA GLY A 42 19.60 -13.45 3.20
C GLY A 42 18.18 -12.98 3.51
N MET A 43 18.00 -11.72 3.91
CA MET A 43 16.67 -11.12 4.16
C MET A 43 16.28 -10.09 3.08
N ALA A 44 17.08 -9.93 2.03
CA ALA A 44 16.92 -8.84 1.07
C ALA A 44 15.62 -8.97 0.27
N ASP A 45 15.27 -10.19 -0.12
CA ASP A 45 14.08 -10.47 -0.92
C ASP A 45 12.81 -10.27 -0.08
N GLU A 46 12.79 -10.80 1.15
CA GLU A 46 11.69 -10.64 2.11
C GLU A 46 11.47 -9.17 2.48
N ILE A 47 12.56 -8.40 2.65
CA ILE A 47 12.47 -6.96 2.91
C ILE A 47 11.78 -6.26 1.73
N GLU A 48 12.21 -6.49 0.49
CA GLU A 48 11.59 -5.84 -0.68
C GLU A 48 10.15 -6.29 -0.91
N GLU A 49 9.83 -7.55 -0.62
CA GLU A 49 8.45 -8.05 -0.65
C GLU A 49 7.57 -7.38 0.42
N LEU A 50 8.09 -7.20 1.63
CA LEU A 50 7.40 -6.45 2.69
C LEU A 50 7.15 -4.99 2.28
N LYS A 51 8.14 -4.31 1.68
CA LYS A 51 7.94 -2.92 1.20
C LYS A 51 6.78 -2.85 0.20
N SER A 52 6.70 -3.84 -0.67
CA SER A 52 5.66 -3.96 -1.69
C SER A 52 4.30 -4.20 -1.07
N MET A 53 4.21 -5.11 -0.11
CA MET A 53 2.95 -5.37 0.60
C MET A 53 2.46 -4.13 1.38
N LEU A 54 3.34 -3.41 2.06
CA LEU A 54 2.97 -2.19 2.78
C LEU A 54 2.56 -1.05 1.85
N ALA A 55 3.24 -0.89 0.71
CA ALA A 55 2.84 0.08 -0.32
C ALA A 55 1.46 -0.26 -0.91
N PHE A 56 1.15 -1.55 -1.06
CA PHE A 56 -0.15 -2.03 -1.52
C PHE A 56 -1.26 -1.71 -0.51
N ILE A 57 -1.08 -2.04 0.77
CA ILE A 57 -2.04 -1.70 1.84
C ILE A 57 -2.28 -0.20 1.95
N CYS A 58 -1.21 0.61 1.85
CA CYS A 58 -1.35 2.05 1.81
C CYS A 58 -2.16 2.53 0.59
N THR A 59 -1.91 1.96 -0.59
CA THR A 59 -2.66 2.28 -1.82
C THR A 59 -4.14 1.96 -1.66
N TYR A 60 -4.45 0.79 -1.10
CA TYR A 60 -5.82 0.37 -0.82
C TYR A 60 -6.53 1.34 0.12
N GLY A 61 -5.93 1.64 1.28
CA GLY A 61 -6.49 2.61 2.22
C GLY A 61 -6.84 3.92 1.52
N GLN A 62 -5.97 4.45 0.66
CA GLN A 62 -6.22 5.71 -0.05
C GLN A 62 -7.31 5.65 -1.12
N LEU A 63 -7.56 4.46 -1.67
CA LEU A 63 -8.59 4.22 -2.66
C LEU A 63 -9.93 3.81 -2.03
N SER A 64 -9.99 3.62 -0.72
CA SER A 64 -11.20 3.19 0.01
C SER A 64 -12.42 4.13 -0.11
N HIS A 65 -12.20 5.40 -0.48
CA HIS A 65 -13.30 6.33 -0.76
C HIS A 65 -13.93 6.13 -2.14
N CYS A 66 -13.46 5.15 -2.90
CA CYS A 66 -14.01 4.77 -4.19
C CYS A 66 -14.91 3.54 -3.96
N ASP A 67 -16.02 3.40 -4.69
CA ASP A 67 -16.87 2.19 -4.60
C ASP A 67 -16.12 1.00 -5.25
N LEU A 68 -15.26 0.32 -4.48
CA LEU A 68 -14.34 -0.73 -4.94
C LEU A 68 -14.70 -2.12 -4.37
N GLU A 69 -15.96 -2.56 -4.55
CA GLU A 69 -16.44 -3.85 -4.00
C GLU A 69 -15.55 -5.05 -4.38
N GLU A 70 -15.02 -5.09 -5.61
CA GLU A 70 -14.11 -6.17 -6.06
C GLU A 70 -12.75 -6.13 -5.34
N PHE A 71 -12.27 -4.93 -4.98
CA PHE A 71 -11.00 -4.76 -4.30
C PHE A 71 -11.08 -5.19 -2.84
N ASP A 72 -12.21 -4.93 -2.18
CA ASP A 72 -12.48 -5.30 -0.79
C ASP A 72 -12.49 -6.81 -0.56
N ASP A 73 -13.14 -7.56 -1.47
CA ASP A 73 -13.19 -9.03 -1.42
C ASP A 73 -11.79 -9.67 -1.58
N GLU A 74 -10.91 -9.00 -2.32
CA GLU A 74 -9.59 -9.49 -2.67
C GLU A 74 -8.51 -9.08 -1.65
N MET A 75 -8.70 -7.95 -0.95
CA MET A 75 -7.77 -7.44 0.07
C MET A 75 -7.91 -8.13 1.44
N GLY A 76 -9.15 -8.42 1.85
CA GLY A 76 -9.62 -8.99 3.13
C GLY A 76 -8.61 -9.28 4.24
N ASP A 77 -8.76 -10.44 4.90
CA ASP A 77 -7.86 -10.85 6.00
C ASP A 77 -6.46 -11.29 5.51
N ASP A 78 -6.29 -11.48 4.21
CA ASP A 78 -5.12 -12.17 3.66
C ASP A 78 -3.91 -11.24 3.51
N SER A 79 -4.10 -9.97 3.18
CA SER A 79 -3.01 -8.98 3.09
C SER A 79 -2.32 -8.71 4.43
N ARG A 80 -3.11 -8.58 5.50
CA ARG A 80 -2.63 -8.43 6.87
C ARG A 80 -1.77 -9.62 7.29
N LYS A 81 -2.24 -10.86 7.01
CA LYS A 81 -1.48 -12.08 7.33
C LYS A 81 -0.17 -12.13 6.58
N GLU A 82 -0.13 -11.72 5.32
CA GLU A 82 1.12 -11.71 4.56
C GLU A 82 2.14 -10.71 5.11
N VAL A 83 1.69 -9.52 5.55
CA VAL A 83 2.57 -8.59 6.28
C VAL A 83 3.09 -9.23 7.56
N GLU A 84 2.22 -9.90 8.33
CA GLU A 84 2.61 -10.60 9.56
C GLU A 84 3.65 -11.69 9.30
N ASN A 85 3.43 -12.51 8.27
CA ASN A 85 4.33 -13.58 7.86
C ASN A 85 5.70 -13.05 7.45
N LEU A 86 5.75 -12.02 6.60
CA LEU A 86 7.00 -11.40 6.13
C LEU A 86 7.76 -10.75 7.28
N LEU A 87 7.05 -10.04 8.17
CA LEU A 87 7.66 -9.47 9.36
C LEU A 87 8.25 -10.56 10.25
N GLN A 88 7.53 -11.68 10.45
CA GLN A 88 8.04 -12.78 11.25
C GLN A 88 9.30 -13.40 10.63
N GLN A 89 9.28 -13.67 9.32
CA GLN A 89 10.43 -14.23 8.59
C GLN A 89 11.67 -13.35 8.72
N ILE A 90 11.52 -12.04 8.57
CA ILE A 90 12.63 -11.10 8.73
C ILE A 90 13.10 -11.09 10.19
N LEU A 91 12.18 -10.98 11.15
CA LEU A 91 12.51 -10.69 12.54
C LEU A 91 12.99 -11.90 13.34
N ASP A 92 12.74 -13.12 12.88
CA ASP A 92 13.26 -14.35 13.49
C ASP A 92 14.79 -14.43 13.46
N ASP A 93 15.40 -13.86 12.42
CA ASP A 93 16.85 -13.83 12.25
C ASP A 93 17.51 -12.55 12.81
N VAL A 94 16.71 -11.61 13.33
CA VAL A 94 17.21 -10.32 13.86
C VAL A 94 17.40 -10.36 15.37
N ASP A 95 18.58 -9.92 15.82
CA ASP A 95 18.89 -9.82 17.25
C ASP A 95 17.89 -8.88 17.97
N ASN A 96 17.30 -9.36 19.07
CA ASN A 96 16.35 -8.59 19.88
C ASN A 96 16.90 -7.22 20.32
N ASN A 97 18.20 -7.08 20.58
CA ASN A 97 18.80 -5.79 20.93
C ASN A 97 18.71 -4.79 19.78
N VAL A 98 18.81 -5.26 18.53
CA VAL A 98 18.62 -4.43 17.33
C VAL A 98 17.16 -4.01 17.23
N ARG A 99 16.21 -4.94 17.44
CA ARG A 99 14.76 -4.63 17.43
C ARG A 99 14.39 -3.58 18.49
N CYS A 100 14.86 -3.74 19.72
CA CYS A 100 14.61 -2.80 20.81
C CYS A 100 15.24 -1.42 20.55
N LYS A 101 16.44 -1.37 19.96
CA LYS A 101 17.14 -0.11 19.60
C LYS A 101 16.28 0.79 18.69
N TYR A 102 15.47 0.19 17.82
CA TYR A 102 14.57 0.91 16.91
C TYR A 102 13.10 0.92 17.38
N ASN A 103 12.83 0.52 18.63
CA ASN A 103 11.50 0.54 19.23
C ASN A 103 10.47 -0.32 18.48
N MET A 104 10.91 -1.40 17.82
CA MET A 104 10.04 -2.24 17.00
C MET A 104 8.99 -2.98 17.83
N ASP A 105 9.23 -3.18 19.12
CA ASP A 105 8.27 -3.79 20.04
C ASP A 105 6.99 -2.94 20.22
N HIS A 106 7.05 -1.65 19.90
CA HIS A 106 5.89 -0.76 19.87
C HIS A 106 5.39 -0.48 18.46
N VAL A 107 6.30 -0.35 17.48
CA VAL A 107 5.94 -0.04 16.09
C VAL A 107 5.19 -1.20 15.43
N LEU A 108 5.61 -2.45 15.65
CA LEU A 108 5.01 -3.60 14.97
C LEU A 108 3.56 -3.86 15.41
N PRO A 109 3.23 -3.90 16.72
CA PRO A 109 1.83 -4.05 17.12
C PRO A 109 0.96 -2.88 16.64
N SER A 110 1.48 -1.65 16.74
CA SER A 110 0.79 -0.45 16.25
C SER A 110 0.51 -0.52 14.74
N LEU A 111 1.46 -1.02 13.94
CA LEU A 111 1.27 -1.24 12.52
C LEU A 111 0.10 -2.19 12.26
N MET A 112 0.08 -3.34 12.94
CA MET A 112 -0.98 -4.35 12.74
C MET A 112 -2.35 -3.81 13.14
N ASP A 113 -2.44 -3.13 14.29
CA ASP A 113 -3.67 -2.50 14.77
C ASP A 113 -4.16 -1.43 13.77
N ASN A 114 -3.25 -0.62 13.23
CA ASN A 114 -3.59 0.43 12.27
C ASN A 114 -3.95 -0.11 10.89
N ILE A 115 -3.40 -1.26 10.47
CA ILE A 115 -3.86 -1.97 9.25
C ILE A 115 -5.31 -2.42 9.45
N ASP A 116 -5.61 -3.06 10.58
CA ASP A 116 -6.95 -3.57 10.89
C ASP A 116 -7.98 -2.43 10.98
N GLU A 117 -7.63 -1.36 11.67
CA GLU A 117 -8.50 -0.18 11.83
C GLU A 117 -8.71 0.55 10.49
N CYS A 118 -7.66 0.67 9.67
CA CYS A 118 -7.75 1.27 8.35
C CYS A 118 -8.66 0.44 7.44
N THR A 119 -8.43 -0.86 7.29
CA THR A 119 -9.25 -1.74 6.46
C THR A 119 -10.71 -1.77 6.92
N THR A 120 -10.98 -1.84 8.23
CA THR A 120 -12.36 -1.83 8.75
C THR A 120 -13.07 -0.50 8.50
N SER A 121 -12.36 0.62 8.59
CA SER A 121 -12.94 1.95 8.37
C SER A 121 -13.12 2.31 6.89
N CYS A 122 -12.35 1.68 5.99
CA CYS A 122 -12.50 1.76 4.53
C CYS A 122 -13.93 1.39 4.08
N HIS A 123 -14.46 0.23 4.52
CA HIS A 123 -15.73 -0.35 4.08
C HIS A 123 -17.00 0.46 4.41
N HIS A 124 -16.85 1.56 5.13
CA HIS A 124 -17.98 2.33 5.67
C HIS A 124 -17.89 3.83 5.36
N SER A 125 -16.89 4.23 4.58
CA SER A 125 -16.65 5.63 4.19
C SER A 125 -17.28 5.91 2.83
N THR A 126 -18.57 6.26 2.82
CA THR A 126 -19.13 7.00 1.68
C THR A 126 -18.43 8.36 1.65
N SER A 127 -17.62 8.71 0.64
CA SER A 127 -17.18 10.11 0.59
C SER A 127 -17.02 10.71 -0.81
N SER A 128 -17.62 11.91 -0.91
CA SER A 128 -17.48 12.89 -1.99
C SER A 128 -16.40 13.94 -1.71
N ALA A 129 -15.57 13.75 -0.68
CA ALA A 129 -14.51 14.69 -0.30
C ALA A 129 -13.29 14.54 -1.23
N MET A 130 -12.79 15.69 -1.72
CA MET A 130 -11.59 15.72 -2.56
C MET A 130 -10.35 15.31 -1.75
N MET A 131 -9.62 14.31 -2.25
CA MET A 131 -8.31 13.90 -1.74
C MET A 131 -7.35 15.12 -1.70
N THR A 132 -6.63 15.29 -0.59
CA THR A 132 -5.63 16.36 -0.45
C THR A 132 -4.41 16.11 -1.35
N ASP A 133 -3.64 17.16 -1.67
CA ASP A 133 -2.39 17.03 -2.46
C ASP A 133 -1.38 16.05 -1.82
N GLU A 134 -1.30 16.04 -0.50
CA GLU A 134 -0.38 15.14 0.21
C GLU A 134 -0.81 13.68 0.07
N GLN A 135 -2.11 13.40 0.22
CA GLN A 135 -2.67 12.07 0.00
C GLN A 135 -2.49 11.63 -1.45
N LEU A 136 -2.75 12.50 -2.43
CA LEU A 136 -2.56 12.14 -3.83
C LEU A 136 -1.09 11.86 -4.16
N ASN A 137 -0.15 12.69 -3.69
CA ASN A 137 1.27 12.45 -3.91
C ASN A 137 1.71 11.12 -3.30
N PHE A 138 1.22 10.79 -2.10
CA PHE A 138 1.52 9.51 -1.45
C PHE A 138 0.93 8.31 -2.23
N LEU A 139 -0.29 8.44 -2.76
CA LEU A 139 -0.92 7.42 -3.62
C LEU A 139 -0.10 7.18 -4.89
N LEU A 140 0.32 8.25 -5.56
CA LEU A 140 1.12 8.16 -6.78
C LEU A 140 2.51 7.55 -6.50
N LEU A 141 3.11 7.84 -5.35
CA LEU A 141 4.37 7.24 -4.94
C LEU A 141 4.24 5.73 -4.72
N ASN A 142 3.19 5.30 -4.00
CA ASN A 142 2.95 3.87 -3.75
C ASN A 142 2.66 3.12 -5.05
N LEU A 143 1.79 3.67 -5.90
CA LEU A 143 1.51 3.10 -7.23
C LEU A 143 2.81 3.00 -8.05
N HIS A 144 3.60 4.07 -8.10
CA HIS A 144 4.88 4.06 -8.83
C HIS A 144 5.85 3.00 -8.31
N PHE A 145 5.97 2.86 -6.99
CA PHE A 145 6.81 1.83 -6.38
C PHE A 145 6.34 0.42 -6.74
N LEU A 146 5.05 0.13 -6.57
CA LEU A 146 4.47 -1.16 -6.94
C LEU A 146 4.69 -1.49 -8.42
N PHE A 147 4.59 -0.49 -9.30
CA PHE A 147 4.89 -0.66 -10.73
C PHE A 147 6.34 -1.02 -10.98
N MET A 148 7.28 -0.32 -10.34
CA MET A 148 8.71 -0.62 -10.49
C MET A 148 9.03 -2.03 -10.00
N TYR A 149 8.54 -2.39 -8.80
CA TYR A 149 8.75 -3.71 -8.21
C TYR A 149 8.18 -4.82 -9.10
N LEU A 150 6.95 -4.66 -9.60
CA LEU A 150 6.35 -5.66 -10.48
C LEU A 150 7.00 -5.72 -11.86
N ALA A 151 7.43 -4.59 -12.42
CA ALA A 151 8.18 -4.57 -13.68
C ALA A 151 9.52 -5.34 -13.56
N GLU A 152 10.23 -5.15 -12.44
CA GLU A 152 11.48 -5.87 -12.16
C GLU A 152 11.27 -7.39 -12.00
N GLN A 153 10.13 -7.79 -11.44
CA GLN A 153 9.86 -9.17 -11.05
C GLN A 153 9.01 -10.00 -12.04
N VAL A 154 8.18 -9.38 -12.90
CA VAL A 154 7.23 -10.10 -13.80
C VAL A 154 7.61 -9.98 -15.28
N PHE A 155 8.09 -8.83 -15.77
CA PHE A 155 8.35 -8.62 -17.21
C PHE A 155 9.38 -7.53 -17.52
N PRO A 156 10.40 -7.78 -18.38
CA PRO A 156 11.22 -6.71 -18.96
C PRO A 156 10.48 -5.84 -20.01
N LEU A 157 9.15 -5.94 -20.13
CA LEU A 157 8.35 -5.27 -21.18
C LEU A 157 7.77 -3.94 -20.69
N VAL A 158 8.61 -2.92 -20.87
CA VAL A 158 8.42 -1.47 -20.69
C VAL A 158 7.05 -0.90 -21.14
N THR A 159 6.34 -1.56 -22.06
CA THR A 159 5.14 -0.99 -22.72
C THR A 159 3.84 -0.94 -21.88
N GLN A 160 3.57 -1.90 -20.99
CA GLN A 160 2.32 -1.89 -20.19
C GLN A 160 2.44 -0.97 -18.96
N TYR A 161 3.60 -0.96 -18.33
CA TYR A 161 3.88 -0.09 -17.18
C TYR A 161 4.07 1.38 -17.59
N GLU A 162 4.57 1.68 -18.80
CA GLU A 162 4.54 3.03 -19.35
C GLU A 162 3.11 3.60 -19.48
N ILE A 163 2.15 2.76 -19.84
CA ILE A 163 0.75 3.17 -19.97
C ILE A 163 0.20 3.54 -18.58
N LEU A 164 0.51 2.74 -17.57
CA LEU A 164 0.19 3.01 -16.16
C LEU A 164 0.83 4.30 -15.65
N GLN A 165 2.11 4.51 -15.90
CA GLN A 165 2.81 5.73 -15.50
C GLN A 165 2.20 6.97 -16.14
N LYS A 166 1.81 6.89 -17.43
CA LYS A 166 1.09 7.95 -18.13
C LYS A 166 -0.30 8.18 -17.54
N VAL A 167 -1.02 7.12 -17.19
CA VAL A 167 -2.33 7.20 -16.51
C VAL A 167 -2.18 7.92 -15.16
N CYS A 168 -1.21 7.53 -14.33
CA CYS A 168 -0.93 8.18 -13.05
C CYS A 168 -0.52 9.65 -13.21
N GLY A 169 0.30 9.96 -14.21
CA GLY A 169 0.65 11.34 -14.57
C GLY A 169 -0.57 12.17 -14.96
N ASN A 170 -1.46 11.62 -15.77
CA ASN A 170 -2.70 12.27 -16.19
C ASN A 170 -3.66 12.50 -15.01
N ILE A 171 -3.77 11.55 -14.07
CA ILE A 171 -4.57 11.70 -12.84
C ILE A 171 -4.04 12.87 -12.00
N ARG A 172 -2.72 12.95 -11.81
CA ARG A 172 -2.06 14.04 -11.08
C ARG A 172 -2.34 15.40 -11.72
N ASP A 173 -2.15 15.48 -13.03
CA ASP A 173 -2.30 16.75 -13.75
C ASP A 173 -3.77 17.19 -13.74
N PHE A 174 -4.72 16.27 -13.87
CA PHE A 174 -6.15 16.55 -13.77
C PHE A 174 -6.56 17.02 -12.37
N HIS A 175 -6.04 16.38 -11.31
CA HIS A 175 -6.30 16.82 -9.93
C HIS A 175 -5.74 18.23 -9.67
N GLY A 176 -4.54 18.54 -10.17
CA GLY A 176 -3.98 19.89 -10.08
C GLY A 176 -4.82 20.94 -10.81
N LEU A 177 -5.41 20.60 -11.97
CA LEU A 177 -6.34 21.49 -12.67
C LEU A 177 -7.65 21.71 -11.90
N SER A 178 -8.15 20.66 -11.25
CA SER A 178 -9.35 20.70 -10.39
C SER A 178 -9.17 21.62 -9.19
N LEU A 179 -8.11 21.41 -8.40
CA LEU A 179 -7.84 22.21 -7.19
C LEU A 179 -7.63 23.70 -7.46
N ASN A 180 -7.01 24.03 -8.60
CA ASN A 180 -6.78 25.41 -8.99
C ASN A 180 -8.01 26.10 -9.63
N GLY A 181 -9.15 25.39 -9.72
CA GLY A 181 -10.39 25.94 -10.29
C GLY A 181 -10.35 26.15 -11.80
N TYR A 182 -9.38 25.55 -12.49
CA TYR A 182 -9.27 25.62 -13.96
C TYR A 182 -10.26 24.70 -14.68
N VAL A 183 -10.85 23.75 -13.95
CA VAL A 183 -11.83 22.79 -14.46
C VAL A 183 -13.15 23.00 -13.72
N GLU A 184 -14.26 23.05 -14.46
CA GLU A 184 -15.58 23.19 -13.86
C GLU A 184 -15.89 22.02 -12.92
N ARG A 185 -16.50 22.31 -11.77
CA ARG A 185 -16.86 21.31 -10.76
C ARG A 185 -17.61 20.09 -11.33
N LYS A 186 -18.51 20.32 -12.30
CA LYS A 186 -19.28 19.27 -12.98
C LYS A 186 -18.40 18.30 -13.78
N ILE A 187 -17.28 18.77 -14.32
CA ILE A 187 -16.32 17.94 -15.04
C ILE A 187 -15.52 17.11 -14.03
N VAL A 188 -15.14 17.69 -12.89
CA VAL A 188 -14.46 16.97 -11.81
C VAL A 188 -15.35 15.86 -11.26
N GLU A 189 -16.61 16.17 -10.93
CA GLU A 189 -17.61 15.21 -10.44
C GLU A 189 -17.86 14.06 -11.43
N TYR A 190 -17.68 14.29 -12.73
CA TYR A 190 -17.86 13.25 -13.76
C TYR A 190 -16.60 12.41 -14.02
N VAL A 191 -15.42 13.03 -14.04
CA VAL A 191 -14.16 12.39 -14.44
C VAL A 191 -13.50 11.67 -13.26
N LEU A 192 -13.60 12.21 -12.04
CA LEU A 192 -12.93 11.66 -10.86
C LEU A 192 -13.33 10.20 -10.56
N PRO A 193 -14.62 9.80 -10.57
CA PRO A 193 -15.01 8.41 -10.35
C PRO A 193 -14.40 7.44 -11.38
N GLN A 194 -14.19 7.89 -12.61
CA GLN A 194 -13.60 7.06 -13.67
C GLN A 194 -12.10 6.87 -13.49
N LEU A 195 -11.40 7.90 -13.01
CA LEU A 195 -9.98 7.81 -12.67
C LEU A 195 -9.77 6.90 -11.45
N GLN A 196 -10.67 6.99 -10.46
CA GLN A 196 -10.70 6.12 -9.29
C GLN A 196 -10.91 4.65 -9.68
N HIS A 197 -11.92 4.35 -10.50
CA HIS A 197 -12.15 3.00 -11.04
C HIS A 197 -10.99 2.50 -11.90
N MET A 198 -10.29 3.38 -12.61
CA MET A 198 -9.07 3.00 -13.33
C MET A 198 -7.95 2.61 -12.37
N ALA A 199 -7.74 3.38 -11.29
CA ALA A 199 -6.76 3.06 -10.25
C ALA A 199 -7.09 1.74 -9.55
N GLU A 200 -8.38 1.44 -9.31
CA GLU A 200 -8.86 0.15 -8.78
C GLU A 200 -8.45 -1.01 -9.69
N LYS A 201 -8.88 -1.01 -10.97
CA LYS A 201 -8.59 -2.12 -11.89
C LYS A 201 -7.09 -2.35 -12.05
N ILE A 202 -6.32 -1.28 -11.96
CA ILE A 202 -4.87 -1.35 -11.92
C ILE A 202 -4.41 -2.03 -10.63
N GLY A 203 -4.84 -1.57 -9.46
CA GLY A 203 -4.43 -2.14 -8.19
C GLY A 203 -4.82 -3.63 -8.02
N ILE A 204 -6.02 -4.05 -8.46
CA ILE A 204 -6.43 -5.46 -8.48
C ILE A 204 -5.46 -6.27 -9.34
N PHE A 205 -5.17 -5.79 -10.56
CA PHE A 205 -4.19 -6.44 -11.43
C PHE A 205 -2.81 -6.59 -10.76
N LEU A 206 -2.36 -5.59 -10.00
CA LEU A 206 -1.09 -5.67 -9.26
C LEU A 206 -1.16 -6.70 -8.12
N TRP A 207 -2.27 -6.77 -7.38
CA TRP A 207 -2.46 -7.74 -6.29
C TRP A 207 -2.41 -9.19 -6.79
N ASP A 208 -3.16 -9.44 -7.83
CA ASP A 208 -3.32 -10.75 -8.46
C ASP A 208 -1.94 -11.28 -8.92
N ASP A 209 -1.06 -10.40 -9.38
CA ASP A 209 0.33 -10.70 -9.73
C ASP A 209 1.25 -10.87 -8.50
N LEU A 210 1.04 -10.12 -7.42
CA LEU A 210 1.78 -10.25 -6.16
C LEU A 210 1.47 -11.60 -5.48
N THR A 211 0.21 -11.98 -5.37
CA THR A 211 -0.23 -13.23 -4.71
C THR A 211 0.03 -14.47 -5.56
N LYS A 212 -0.01 -14.37 -6.89
CA LYS A 212 0.44 -15.47 -7.77
C LYS A 212 1.93 -15.77 -7.65
N LYS A 213 2.75 -14.81 -7.19
CA LYS A 213 4.17 -15.07 -6.86
C LYS A 213 4.33 -15.81 -5.55
N THR A 214 3.66 -15.40 -4.46
CA THR A 214 3.74 -16.10 -3.16
C THR A 214 3.34 -17.58 -3.27
N LEU A 215 2.37 -17.90 -4.13
CA LEU A 215 1.99 -19.29 -4.45
C LEU A 215 3.04 -20.06 -5.29
N LYS A 216 3.80 -19.39 -6.16
CA LYS A 216 4.90 -20.00 -6.92
C LYS A 216 6.16 -20.21 -6.06
N SER A 217 6.44 -19.32 -5.12
CA SER A 217 7.53 -19.48 -4.14
C SER A 217 7.27 -20.68 -3.22
N SER A 218 6.00 -20.91 -2.85
CA SER A 218 5.57 -22.03 -2.00
C SER A 218 5.58 -23.40 -2.69
N SER A 219 5.66 -23.45 -4.03
CA SER A 219 5.63 -24.71 -4.79
C SER A 219 7.01 -25.33 -5.06
N TYR A 220 8.11 -24.68 -4.63
CA TYR A 220 9.46 -25.25 -4.67
C TYR A 220 9.89 -26.00 -3.40
N LEU A 221 9.02 -26.12 -2.38
CA LEU A 221 9.31 -26.82 -1.12
C LEU A 221 8.62 -28.18 -0.93
N ILE A 222 7.97 -28.72 -1.95
CA ILE A 222 7.43 -30.08 -1.88
C ILE A 222 7.77 -30.85 -3.15
N TYR A 223 8.90 -31.56 -3.14
CA TYR A 223 8.99 -32.97 -3.56
C TYR A 223 10.30 -33.58 -2.99
N PRO A 224 10.26 -34.77 -2.36
CA PRO A 224 11.44 -35.48 -1.85
C PRO A 224 12.36 -36.04 -2.95
#